data_AF-A0AAV1S8G0-F1
#
_entry.id   AF-A0AAV1S8G0-F1
#
_cell.length_a   1.000
_cell.length_b   1.000
_cell.length_c   1.000
_cell.angle_alpha   90.00
_cell.angle_beta   90.00
_cell.angle_gamma   90.00
#
_symmetry.space_group_name_H-M   'P 1'
#
loop_
_entity.id
_entity.type
_entity.pdbx_description
1 polymer ?
#
loop_
_entity_poly.entity_id
_entity_poly.type
_entity_poly.pdbx_seq_one_letter_code
_entity_poly.pdbx_strand_id
1 'polypeptide(L)'
;MSDDKSGRHMLFPRPTFNVHEAKYLKPECQSQPTDRTFKAQTLFNTRTGLTSLSGLIYRAAEFITSPYISFQSPALKHECPHALPSSNYSPGEVANRFKHHDSSSMQNKPALHATQPHQPTTTSFAKIQFLHTIKWASSANKKLTILTVATREREPQREARLREAQQCQLRRITASKPSHRIKSEGGVTEIWDPEEDQFQCAGFAPMRTTVQTNSLSLPKFFPAPRLVFIEQGRGVMGISYPGCPETFHKEQQFSRGQGQRGMSGDQHQKVHRIRRGDIVAVPAGAAHWCYNDGNEELIAVSVLDLNNQANQLDQNLRGFMLAGGQPKHGQERYERPSHRFAGQSERSTEDTFQNIFRGFDEELLAEAFNVPRETVRRMRQGSSRGPIVKCQEEMKLMSPDLEEEEGSESCYDKMPQPNGLEEAFCNMKIKQNIEVQREADFYTKQGGRINIANQQKLPILRFLDMSAERGQLMPNAMYSPHWSMTDNRVLYALRGELHAQIVDERGNTLMNERVRQGDMFVIPQFFAAMLKAGNNGFEWVSFKSSGQPMKSPMVGSTSVMRAMPVDVMSNAFQISRREAEQLKTNRDPQSMLLSPTRTSF
;
A
#
# COMPACT_ATOMS: atom_id res chain seq x y z
N MET A 1 -34.37 44.10 -62.55
CA MET A 1 -33.87 45.39 -62.02
C MET A 1 -32.36 45.26 -61.89
N SER A 2 -31.65 46.39 -61.92
CA SER A 2 -30.26 46.47 -62.39
C SER A 2 -29.31 46.98 -61.29
N ASP A 3 -28.00 46.82 -61.57
CA ASP A 3 -26.89 47.66 -61.06
C ASP A 3 -26.53 47.56 -59.55
N ASP A 4 -25.28 47.79 -59.08
CA ASP A 4 -24.03 47.96 -59.84
C ASP A 4 -22.77 47.31 -59.19
N LYS A 5 -21.64 47.39 -59.93
CA LYS A 5 -20.33 46.81 -59.63
C LYS A 5 -19.61 47.46 -58.44
N SER A 6 -18.71 46.70 -57.81
CA SER A 6 -17.29 47.09 -57.78
C SER A 6 -16.40 45.85 -57.63
N GLY A 7 -15.12 45.95 -58.01
CA GLY A 7 -14.14 44.88 -57.83
C GLY A 7 -12.76 45.23 -58.37
N ARG A 8 -11.74 44.47 -57.96
CA ARG A 8 -10.39 44.46 -58.55
C ARG A 8 -9.66 43.15 -58.22
N HIS A 9 -8.81 42.69 -59.14
CA HIS A 9 -7.87 41.58 -58.94
C HIS A 9 -6.62 42.10 -58.15
N MET A 10 -5.53 41.36 -57.85
CA MET A 10 -4.95 40.19 -58.53
C MET A 10 -3.86 39.48 -57.68
N LEU A 11 -3.71 38.15 -57.88
CA LEU A 11 -2.49 37.33 -57.68
C LEU A 11 -1.92 37.03 -56.26
N PHE A 12 -1.07 35.98 -56.24
CA PHE A 12 -0.43 35.33 -55.09
C PHE A 12 0.82 36.06 -54.57
N PRO A 13 1.34 35.68 -53.39
CA PRO A 13 2.55 34.84 -53.41
C PRO A 13 2.46 33.56 -52.55
N ARG A 14 3.32 32.56 -52.86
CA ARG A 14 3.62 31.42 -51.98
C ARG A 14 4.72 31.82 -50.97
N PRO A 15 4.61 31.46 -49.69
CA PRO A 15 5.77 31.36 -48.81
C PRO A 15 6.55 30.07 -49.10
N THR A 16 7.85 30.19 -49.34
CA THR A 16 8.79 29.05 -49.35
C THR A 16 9.11 28.63 -47.92
N PHE A 17 9.07 27.33 -47.62
CA PHE A 17 9.72 26.79 -46.43
C PHE A 17 11.16 26.40 -46.79
N ASN A 18 12.13 27.12 -46.22
CA ASN A 18 13.54 26.81 -46.41
C ASN A 18 13.91 25.51 -45.68
N VAL A 19 14.60 24.61 -46.40
CA VAL A 19 15.33 23.50 -45.79
C VAL A 19 16.62 24.05 -45.20
N HIS A 20 16.70 24.13 -43.87
CA HIS A 20 17.98 24.28 -43.17
C HIS A 20 18.35 22.96 -42.49
N GLU A 21 19.49 22.39 -42.87
CA GLU A 21 20.07 21.22 -42.21
C GLU A 21 20.53 21.56 -40.78
N ALA A 22 19.73 21.20 -39.77
CA ALA A 22 20.20 21.15 -38.39
C ALA A 22 20.93 19.81 -38.14
N LYS A 23 22.23 19.74 -38.46
CA LYS A 23 23.08 18.57 -38.25
C LYS A 23 23.31 18.30 -36.76
N TYR A 24 22.43 17.53 -36.12
CA TYR A 24 22.69 16.90 -34.83
C TYR A 24 23.23 15.49 -35.04
N LEU A 25 24.52 15.32 -34.72
CA LEU A 25 25.26 14.07 -34.82
C LEU A 25 24.71 13.05 -33.81
N LYS A 26 24.28 11.88 -34.29
CA LYS A 26 24.20 10.69 -33.45
C LYS A 26 25.62 10.15 -33.24
N PRO A 27 26.05 9.82 -32.02
CA PRO A 27 27.17 8.90 -31.83
C PRO A 27 26.72 7.49 -32.24
N GLU A 28 27.22 7.00 -33.37
CA GLU A 28 27.06 5.59 -33.75
C GLU A 28 27.99 4.72 -32.90
N CYS A 29 27.44 3.90 -32.00
CA CYS A 29 28.20 2.84 -31.35
C CYS A 29 28.46 1.70 -32.36
N GLN A 30 29.50 1.85 -33.17
CA GLN A 30 29.98 0.80 -34.07
C GLN A 30 30.55 -0.38 -33.27
N SER A 31 29.76 -1.44 -33.09
CA SER A 31 30.23 -2.71 -32.55
C SER A 31 30.94 -3.51 -33.65
N GLN A 32 32.26 -3.41 -33.76
CA GLN A 32 33.03 -4.36 -34.55
C GLN A 32 33.01 -5.76 -33.89
N PRO A 33 32.82 -6.85 -34.66
CA PRO A 33 32.87 -8.20 -34.11
C PRO A 33 34.31 -8.57 -33.77
N THR A 34 34.57 -8.93 -32.50
CA THR A 34 35.86 -9.51 -32.10
C THR A 34 35.81 -11.03 -32.30
N ASP A 35 36.55 -11.51 -33.30
CA ASP A 35 36.62 -12.93 -33.64
C ASP A 35 37.38 -13.70 -32.54
N ARG A 36 36.66 -14.58 -31.83
CA ARG A 36 37.25 -15.61 -30.95
C ARG A 36 36.55 -16.95 -31.16
N THR A 37 36.91 -17.59 -32.26
CA THR A 37 36.65 -19.01 -32.52
C THR A 37 37.13 -19.92 -31.37
N PHE A 38 36.18 -20.47 -30.61
CA PHE A 38 36.42 -21.64 -29.75
C PHE A 38 35.80 -22.89 -30.39
N LYS A 39 36.65 -23.79 -30.90
CA LYS A 39 36.22 -25.09 -31.42
C LYS A 39 35.94 -26.05 -30.27
N ALA A 40 34.68 -26.40 -30.04
CA ALA A 40 34.31 -27.61 -29.31
C ALA A 40 34.06 -28.74 -30.34
N GLN A 41 34.88 -29.79 -30.32
CA GLN A 41 34.72 -30.91 -31.27
C GLN A 41 33.56 -31.82 -30.88
N THR A 42 32.80 -32.24 -31.90
CA THR A 42 31.78 -33.27 -31.77
C THR A 42 32.43 -34.63 -31.51
N LEU A 43 32.00 -35.35 -30.48
CA LEU A 43 32.16 -36.79 -30.38
C LEU A 43 30.77 -37.44 -30.35
N PHE A 44 30.40 -38.04 -31.47
CA PHE A 44 29.30 -38.98 -31.54
C PHE A 44 29.66 -40.24 -30.75
N ASN A 45 28.71 -40.77 -29.99
CA ASN A 45 28.61 -42.22 -29.86
C ASN A 45 27.13 -42.61 -29.68
N THR A 46 26.67 -43.57 -30.49
CA THR A 46 25.27 -44.00 -30.53
C THR A 46 25.18 -45.50 -30.29
N ARG A 47 24.31 -45.94 -29.35
CA ARG A 47 23.44 -47.12 -29.52
C ARG A 47 22.52 -47.42 -28.32
N THR A 48 21.23 -47.59 -28.66
CA THR A 48 20.26 -48.58 -28.15
C THR A 48 20.09 -48.87 -26.65
N GLY A 49 18.87 -48.70 -26.15
CA GLY A 49 18.31 -49.38 -24.98
C GLY A 49 16.81 -49.08 -24.84
N LEU A 50 15.95 -50.10 -24.65
CA LEU A 50 14.51 -49.96 -24.42
C LEU A 50 14.16 -50.21 -22.93
N THR A 51 12.89 -49.95 -22.58
CA THR A 51 12.19 -50.32 -21.33
C THR A 51 12.55 -49.51 -20.07
N SER A 52 11.73 -49.42 -19.01
CA SER A 52 10.25 -49.38 -18.87
C SER A 52 9.89 -49.04 -17.40
N LEU A 53 8.61 -48.74 -17.12
CA LEU A 53 7.93 -48.85 -15.81
C LEU A 53 8.38 -48.01 -14.58
N SER A 54 7.55 -47.00 -14.28
CA SER A 54 6.91 -46.72 -12.97
C SER A 54 7.69 -46.71 -11.64
N GLY A 55 7.70 -45.53 -10.99
CA GLY A 55 6.88 -45.30 -9.79
C GLY A 55 7.49 -45.45 -8.37
N LEU A 56 7.02 -44.58 -7.44
CA LEU A 56 7.29 -44.52 -5.98
C LEU A 56 8.77 -44.22 -5.61
N ILE A 57 9.15 -43.14 -4.91
CA ILE A 57 8.67 -42.52 -3.65
C ILE A 57 8.89 -43.40 -2.40
N TYR A 58 10.01 -43.22 -1.68
CA TYR A 58 10.01 -42.70 -0.29
C TYR A 58 11.40 -42.50 0.36
N ARG A 59 11.54 -41.42 1.15
CA ARG A 59 12.35 -41.20 2.39
C ARG A 59 13.88 -41.49 2.46
N ALA A 60 14.65 -40.40 2.57
CA ALA A 60 15.45 -39.99 3.75
C ALA A 60 15.71 -38.46 3.60
N ALA A 61 15.70 -37.55 4.59
CA ALA A 61 16.35 -37.50 5.91
C ALA A 61 17.90 -37.50 5.81
N GLU A 62 18.66 -36.54 6.33
CA GLU A 62 18.37 -35.27 7.04
C GLU A 62 19.66 -34.37 6.98
N PHE A 63 19.63 -33.15 7.52
CA PHE A 63 20.75 -32.18 7.64
C PHE A 63 21.39 -31.62 6.35
N ILE A 64 21.41 -30.27 6.25
CA ILE A 64 22.64 -29.47 6.10
C ILE A 64 22.35 -28.02 6.56
N THR A 65 23.39 -27.32 7.02
CA THR A 65 23.30 -26.02 7.71
C THR A 65 23.05 -24.82 6.79
N SER A 66 22.54 -23.73 7.38
CA SER A 66 22.55 -22.39 6.78
C SER A 66 23.97 -21.93 6.39
N PRO A 67 24.13 -21.27 5.23
CA PRO A 67 25.23 -20.36 4.98
C PRO A 67 24.75 -18.89 5.04
N TYR A 68 25.29 -18.12 5.99
CA TYR A 68 25.39 -16.67 5.82
C TYR A 68 26.30 -16.40 4.61
N ILE A 69 25.86 -15.57 3.66
CA ILE A 69 26.73 -15.07 2.57
C ILE A 69 27.04 -13.61 2.84
N SER A 70 28.22 -13.35 3.40
CA SER A 70 28.80 -12.02 3.51
C SER A 70 29.36 -11.58 2.14
N PHE A 71 28.75 -10.56 1.53
CA PHE A 71 29.33 -9.93 0.34
C PHE A 71 30.51 -9.04 0.71
N GLN A 72 31.73 -9.52 0.45
CA GLN A 72 32.92 -8.66 0.34
C GLN A 72 33.00 -8.12 -1.09
N SER A 73 32.98 -6.80 -1.25
CA SER A 73 33.17 -6.15 -2.55
C SER A 73 34.65 -6.10 -2.92
N PRO A 74 35.08 -6.65 -4.08
CA PRO A 74 36.43 -6.44 -4.59
C PRO A 74 36.58 -5.01 -5.12
N ALA A 75 37.54 -4.26 -4.59
CA ALA A 75 37.81 -2.90 -5.05
C ALA A 75 38.63 -2.93 -6.36
N LEU A 76 38.03 -2.45 -7.45
CA LEU A 76 38.74 -2.16 -8.71
C LEU A 76 39.12 -0.69 -8.77
N LYS A 77 40.42 -0.40 -8.68
CA LYS A 77 40.97 0.93 -8.96
C LYS A 77 40.98 1.19 -10.47
N HIS A 78 40.48 2.35 -10.87
CA HIS A 78 40.88 2.98 -12.13
C HIS A 78 41.22 4.45 -11.86
N GLU A 79 42.49 4.80 -12.06
CA GLU A 79 43.00 6.17 -12.06
C GLU A 79 43.19 6.61 -13.52
N CYS A 80 42.73 7.81 -13.88
CA CYS A 80 43.16 8.59 -15.05
C CYS A 80 42.60 10.04 -14.94
N PRO A 81 43.18 11.05 -15.62
CA PRO A 81 43.52 12.30 -14.93
C PRO A 81 42.99 13.60 -15.56
N HIS A 82 43.41 14.73 -14.97
CA HIS A 82 43.23 16.13 -15.38
C HIS A 82 41.84 16.75 -15.09
N ALA A 83 41.69 18.07 -14.85
CA ALA A 83 42.66 19.17 -14.83
C ALA A 83 42.34 20.20 -13.71
N LEU A 84 43.36 20.97 -13.30
CA LEU A 84 43.18 22.20 -12.50
C LEU A 84 42.98 23.42 -13.42
N PRO A 85 42.28 24.45 -12.94
CA PRO A 85 42.64 25.84 -13.20
C PRO A 85 43.17 26.51 -11.92
N SER A 86 44.22 27.30 -12.06
CA SER A 86 44.90 28.01 -10.95
C SER A 86 44.53 29.49 -10.88
N SER A 87 44.31 30.04 -9.68
CA SER A 87 44.82 31.39 -9.33
C SER A 87 44.69 31.75 -7.83
N ASN A 88 45.85 32.00 -7.21
CA ASN A 88 46.23 33.19 -6.43
C ASN A 88 45.24 33.79 -5.40
N TYR A 89 45.59 33.73 -4.11
CA TYR A 89 46.38 34.82 -3.47
C TYR A 89 47.06 34.37 -2.15
N SER A 90 47.92 35.23 -1.59
CA SER A 90 48.97 34.89 -0.61
C SER A 90 48.66 35.30 0.86
N PRO A 91 49.44 34.84 1.88
CA PRO A 91 49.01 34.83 3.29
C PRO A 91 49.69 35.88 4.21
N GLY A 92 49.21 35.92 5.46
CA GLY A 92 49.86 36.47 6.66
C GLY A 92 48.94 36.26 7.89
N GLU A 93 49.27 35.84 9.11
CA GLU A 93 50.46 35.45 9.91
C GLU A 93 50.44 36.23 11.27
N VAL A 94 51.12 35.70 12.31
CA VAL A 94 51.46 36.36 13.61
C VAL A 94 50.42 36.37 14.76
N ALA A 95 50.35 35.22 15.46
CA ALA A 95 50.68 35.02 16.89
C ALA A 95 49.91 35.65 18.10
N ASN A 96 49.63 34.75 19.06
CA ASN A 96 49.81 34.86 20.53
C ASN A 96 49.16 35.96 21.39
N ARG A 97 48.38 35.52 22.41
CA ARG A 97 48.71 35.80 23.83
C ARG A 97 48.14 34.75 24.80
N PHE A 98 48.75 34.67 25.98
CA PHE A 98 48.52 33.70 27.08
C PHE A 98 48.20 34.46 28.40
N LYS A 99 47.90 33.73 29.48
CA LYS A 99 47.76 34.16 30.91
C LYS A 99 46.39 34.72 31.34
N HIS A 100 45.95 34.60 32.60
CA HIS A 100 46.09 33.57 33.66
C HIS A 100 45.11 33.91 34.82
N HIS A 101 44.91 32.97 35.75
CA HIS A 101 44.18 33.00 37.05
C HIS A 101 42.98 32.04 37.08
N ASP A 102 42.83 31.04 37.97
CA ASP A 102 43.31 30.79 39.36
C ASP A 102 42.67 31.70 40.43
N SER A 103 42.12 31.23 41.56
CA SER A 103 41.85 29.85 42.03
C SER A 103 40.97 29.86 43.30
N SER A 104 40.41 28.70 43.69
CA SER A 104 40.24 28.13 45.06
C SER A 104 38.98 27.22 45.10
N SER A 105 39.03 25.91 45.44
CA SER A 105 39.30 25.20 46.72
C SER A 105 38.12 25.29 47.72
N MET A 106 37.72 24.28 48.50
CA MET A 106 38.38 23.03 48.99
C MET A 106 37.38 21.84 49.01
N GLN A 107 37.78 20.60 48.67
CA GLN A 107 38.09 19.46 49.57
C GLN A 107 36.94 19.02 50.52
N ASN A 108 36.57 17.72 50.59
CA ASN A 108 37.42 16.68 51.18
C ASN A 108 37.16 15.22 50.71
N LYS A 109 38.10 14.32 51.04
CA LYS A 109 38.11 12.85 50.80
C LYS A 109 38.86 12.17 51.99
N PRO A 110 38.59 10.91 52.36
CA PRO A 110 39.27 9.72 51.77
C PRO A 110 38.26 8.56 51.49
N ALA A 111 38.53 7.45 50.79
CA ALA A 111 39.68 6.50 50.75
C ALA A 111 39.80 5.64 52.03
N LEU A 112 40.19 4.35 52.02
CA LEU A 112 40.70 3.46 50.96
C LEU A 112 40.60 1.98 51.46
N HIS A 113 40.40 0.97 50.59
CA HIS A 113 41.10 -0.34 50.53
C HIS A 113 40.34 -1.41 49.70
N ALA A 114 41.06 -2.46 49.26
CA ALA A 114 40.54 -3.59 48.49
C ALA A 114 41.26 -4.91 48.83
N THR A 115 40.57 -6.06 48.71
CA THR A 115 41.16 -7.42 48.62
C THR A 115 40.11 -8.46 48.19
N GLN A 116 40.57 -9.54 47.56
CA GLN A 116 39.85 -10.81 47.30
C GLN A 116 40.71 -11.97 47.92
N PRO A 117 40.43 -13.29 47.79
CA PRO A 117 39.27 -14.02 47.22
C PRO A 117 38.74 -15.19 48.12
N HIS A 118 37.77 -15.98 47.61
CA HIS A 118 37.58 -17.46 47.75
C HIS A 118 36.10 -17.94 47.79
N GLN A 119 35.88 -19.26 47.62
CA GLN A 119 34.61 -19.98 47.43
C GLN A 119 34.34 -20.99 48.62
N PRO A 120 33.57 -22.09 48.51
CA PRO A 120 32.10 -22.15 48.64
C PRO A 120 31.56 -23.24 49.62
N THR A 121 30.26 -23.23 49.92
CA THR A 121 29.44 -24.33 50.49
C THR A 121 27.96 -24.05 50.14
N THR A 122 27.08 -24.95 49.62
CA THR A 122 26.43 -26.16 50.19
C THR A 122 25.80 -25.93 51.58
N THR A 123 24.58 -26.35 51.95
CA THR A 123 23.56 -27.29 51.38
C THR A 123 22.16 -26.81 51.92
N SER A 124 20.96 -27.35 51.68
CA SER A 124 20.47 -28.64 51.13
C SER A 124 19.02 -28.52 50.57
N PHE A 125 18.41 -29.65 50.20
CA PHE A 125 16.99 -29.80 49.80
C PHE A 125 16.07 -30.20 50.96
N ALA A 126 14.75 -29.96 50.80
CA ALA A 126 13.69 -30.66 51.52
C ALA A 126 12.63 -31.19 50.52
N LYS A 127 12.06 -32.38 50.79
CA LYS A 127 11.03 -33.04 49.96
C LYS A 127 9.64 -32.85 50.55
N ILE A 128 8.61 -32.88 49.70
CA ILE A 128 7.23 -33.23 50.09
C ILE A 128 6.84 -34.47 49.26
N GLN A 129 6.12 -35.41 49.87
CA GLN A 129 5.89 -36.77 49.33
C GLN A 129 4.41 -37.16 49.41
N PHE A 130 3.99 -38.05 48.49
CA PHE A 130 2.62 -38.54 48.33
C PHE A 130 2.04 -39.21 49.58
N LEU A 131 0.72 -39.12 49.74
CA LEU A 131 -0.11 -40.14 50.38
C LEU A 131 -1.33 -40.46 49.51
N HIS A 132 -1.71 -41.74 49.52
CA HIS A 132 -2.83 -42.31 48.77
C HIS A 132 -3.99 -42.64 49.72
N THR A 133 -5.24 -42.45 49.30
CA THR A 133 -6.36 -43.23 49.85
C THR A 133 -7.42 -43.48 48.79
N ILE A 134 -7.89 -44.73 48.69
CA ILE A 134 -9.01 -45.15 47.86
C ILE A 134 -10.06 -45.76 48.78
N LYS A 135 -11.34 -45.45 48.56
CA LYS A 135 -12.46 -46.23 49.10
C LYS A 135 -13.51 -46.46 48.01
N TRP A 136 -13.96 -47.71 47.92
CA TRP A 136 -15.08 -48.14 47.10
C TRP A 136 -16.38 -48.11 47.92
N ALA A 137 -17.50 -47.86 47.24
CA ALA A 137 -18.84 -48.22 47.69
C ALA A 137 -19.72 -48.48 46.46
N SER A 138 -20.57 -49.50 46.49
CA SER A 138 -21.44 -49.90 45.39
C SER A 138 -22.85 -50.24 45.90
N SER A 139 -23.90 -49.88 45.15
CA SER A 139 -25.10 -50.72 45.03
C SER A 139 -26.06 -50.32 43.91
N ALA A 140 -26.59 -51.35 43.24
CA ALA A 140 -27.85 -51.52 42.51
C ALA A 140 -28.73 -50.32 42.07
N ASN A 141 -28.87 -50.23 40.74
CA ASN A 141 -30.15 -50.28 39.99
C ASN A 141 -31.45 -49.69 40.58
N LYS A 142 -32.05 -48.76 39.83
CA LYS A 142 -33.50 -48.82 39.49
C LYS A 142 -33.73 -48.28 38.08
N LYS A 143 -34.62 -48.93 37.32
CA LYS A 143 -34.99 -48.54 35.95
C LYS A 143 -35.95 -47.35 35.97
N LEU A 144 -35.78 -46.43 35.02
CA LEU A 144 -36.92 -45.82 34.34
C LEU A 144 -36.58 -45.61 32.86
N THR A 145 -37.31 -46.29 31.98
CA THR A 145 -37.15 -46.16 30.53
C THR A 145 -38.11 -45.10 30.03
N ILE A 146 -37.58 -43.97 29.55
CA ILE A 146 -38.35 -43.02 28.73
C ILE A 146 -37.84 -43.17 27.29
N LEU A 147 -38.74 -43.53 26.40
CA LEU A 147 -38.49 -43.64 24.96
C LEU A 147 -38.54 -42.25 24.31
N THR A 148 -37.42 -41.53 24.34
CA THR A 148 -37.15 -40.51 23.33
C THR A 148 -36.49 -41.17 22.12
N VAL A 149 -37.19 -41.19 20.99
CA VAL A 149 -36.63 -41.63 19.71
C VAL A 149 -35.61 -40.58 19.28
N ALA A 150 -34.33 -40.87 19.56
CA ALA A 150 -33.23 -40.07 19.03
C ALA A 150 -33.13 -40.29 17.52
N THR A 151 -33.85 -39.48 16.74
CA THR A 151 -33.59 -39.31 15.31
C THR A 151 -32.13 -38.92 15.15
N ARG A 152 -31.30 -39.86 14.67
CA ARG A 152 -29.86 -39.64 14.46
C ARG A 152 -29.64 -38.84 13.19
N GLU A 153 -30.10 -37.60 13.23
CA GLU A 153 -29.84 -36.61 12.20
C GLU A 153 -28.32 -36.50 12.00
N ARG A 154 -27.89 -36.49 10.74
CA ARG A 154 -26.50 -36.22 10.39
C ARG A 154 -26.29 -34.72 10.53
N GLU A 155 -25.80 -34.28 11.68
CA GLU A 155 -25.24 -32.92 11.80
C GLU A 155 -24.21 -32.68 10.68
N PRO A 156 -24.33 -31.61 9.89
CA PRO A 156 -23.30 -31.20 8.96
C PRO A 156 -22.17 -30.48 9.72
N GLN A 157 -21.49 -31.18 10.65
CA GLN A 157 -20.30 -30.69 11.35
C GLN A 157 -19.09 -30.56 10.39
N ARG A 158 -19.15 -29.68 9.38
CA ARG A 158 -18.01 -29.39 8.50
C ARG A 158 -18.05 -28.09 7.68
N GLU A 159 -18.57 -27.01 8.26
CA GLU A 159 -18.13 -25.66 7.89
C GLU A 159 -17.25 -25.13 9.03
N ALA A 160 -15.99 -25.57 9.02
CA ALA A 160 -14.94 -24.87 9.78
C ALA A 160 -14.73 -23.49 9.17
N ARG A 161 -14.22 -22.54 9.96
CA ARG A 161 -13.49 -21.38 9.41
C ARG A 161 -12.51 -21.92 8.35
N LEU A 162 -12.44 -21.26 7.19
CA LEU A 162 -11.44 -21.64 6.18
C LEU A 162 -10.10 -21.73 6.89
N ARG A 163 -9.45 -22.90 6.82
CA ARG A 163 -8.08 -23.03 7.33
C ARG A 163 -7.24 -22.01 6.57
N GLU A 164 -6.21 -21.49 7.20
CA GLU A 164 -5.27 -20.54 6.59
C GLU A 164 -4.82 -21.00 5.18
N ALA A 165 -4.50 -22.30 5.04
CA ALA A 165 -4.18 -22.97 3.78
C ALA A 165 -5.36 -23.20 2.79
N GLN A 166 -6.54 -22.63 3.03
CA GLN A 166 -7.76 -22.72 2.20
C GLN A 166 -8.48 -21.39 1.99
N GLN A 167 -7.99 -20.27 2.56
CA GLN A 167 -8.69 -18.97 2.57
C GLN A 167 -9.00 -18.43 1.16
N CYS A 168 -8.23 -18.84 0.14
CA CYS A 168 -8.45 -18.49 -1.27
C CYS A 168 -9.11 -19.59 -2.14
N GLN A 169 -9.75 -20.61 -1.56
CA GLN A 169 -10.54 -21.60 -2.33
C GLN A 169 -11.93 -21.05 -2.71
N LEU A 170 -11.93 -19.92 -3.41
CA LEU A 170 -13.11 -19.13 -3.75
C LEU A 170 -14.04 -19.89 -4.72
N ARG A 171 -15.35 -19.84 -4.47
CA ARG A 171 -16.37 -20.42 -5.38
C ARG A 171 -16.87 -19.43 -6.44
N ARG A 172 -16.78 -18.14 -6.15
CA ARG A 172 -17.21 -17.01 -6.99
C ARG A 172 -16.53 -15.74 -6.48
N ILE A 173 -16.32 -14.77 -7.37
CA ILE A 173 -15.97 -13.39 -7.03
C ILE A 173 -17.07 -12.49 -7.61
N THR A 174 -17.50 -11.46 -6.87
CA THR A 174 -18.64 -10.60 -7.23
C THR A 174 -18.32 -9.11 -7.12
N ALA A 175 -18.87 -8.31 -8.04
CA ALA A 175 -18.91 -6.86 -7.91
C ALA A 175 -19.69 -6.46 -6.64
N SER A 176 -19.01 -5.90 -5.65
CA SER A 176 -19.50 -5.79 -4.27
C SER A 176 -19.47 -4.34 -3.76
N LYS A 177 -20.41 -4.01 -2.86
CA LYS A 177 -20.68 -2.66 -2.35
C LYS A 177 -20.47 -2.59 -0.84
N PRO A 178 -20.31 -1.39 -0.25
CA PRO A 178 -20.26 -1.24 1.20
C PRO A 178 -21.48 -1.89 1.87
N SER A 179 -21.24 -2.63 2.94
CA SER A 179 -22.27 -3.33 3.73
C SER A 179 -22.67 -2.54 4.97
N HIS A 180 -21.73 -1.78 5.54
CA HIS A 180 -21.90 -0.99 6.76
C HIS A 180 -21.62 0.49 6.48
N ARG A 181 -22.43 1.37 7.08
CA ARG A 181 -22.34 2.82 6.92
C ARG A 181 -22.42 3.52 8.28
N ILE A 182 -21.34 4.19 8.67
CA ILE A 182 -21.19 4.93 9.91
C ILE A 182 -21.44 6.41 9.61
N LYS A 183 -22.64 6.91 9.96
CA LYS A 183 -22.97 8.33 9.89
C LYS A 183 -22.24 9.11 11.00
N SER A 184 -21.75 10.31 10.65
CA SER A 184 -21.11 11.25 11.56
C SER A 184 -21.62 12.68 11.31
N GLU A 185 -21.29 13.62 12.19
CA GLU A 185 -21.71 15.02 12.10
C GLU A 185 -21.16 15.75 10.86
N GLY A 186 -19.88 15.50 10.52
CA GLY A 186 -19.18 16.14 9.40
C GLY A 186 -18.94 15.22 8.20
N GLY A 187 -19.65 14.09 8.08
CA GLY A 187 -19.43 13.15 6.98
C GLY A 187 -19.91 11.72 7.23
N VAL A 188 -19.39 10.78 6.42
CA VAL A 188 -19.74 9.36 6.50
C VAL A 188 -18.53 8.47 6.19
N THR A 189 -18.43 7.32 6.87
CA THR A 189 -17.53 6.23 6.51
C THR A 189 -18.35 5.01 6.09
N GLU A 190 -18.00 4.43 4.95
CA GLU A 190 -18.64 3.26 4.35
C GLU A 190 -17.62 2.12 4.25
N ILE A 191 -17.99 0.93 4.68
CA ILE A 191 -17.06 -0.20 4.86
C ILE A 191 -17.59 -1.40 4.06
N TRP A 192 -16.72 -2.02 3.26
CA TRP A 192 -16.98 -3.32 2.63
C TRP A 192 -16.75 -4.42 3.67
N ASP A 193 -17.60 -5.45 3.65
CA ASP A 193 -17.58 -6.50 4.67
C ASP A 193 -16.25 -7.28 4.65
N PRO A 194 -15.37 -7.17 5.67
CA PRO A 194 -14.09 -7.86 5.65
C PRO A 194 -14.23 -9.39 5.71
N GLU A 195 -15.41 -9.89 6.12
CA GLU A 195 -15.70 -11.32 6.25
C GLU A 195 -16.15 -11.98 4.92
N GLU A 196 -16.31 -11.23 3.82
CA GLU A 196 -16.54 -11.87 2.50
C GLU A 196 -15.30 -12.65 2.06
N ASP A 197 -15.49 -13.89 1.59
CA ASP A 197 -14.44 -14.81 1.11
C ASP A 197 -13.36 -14.12 0.27
N GLN A 198 -13.76 -13.19 -0.62
CA GLN A 198 -12.85 -12.46 -1.50
C GLN A 198 -11.88 -11.53 -0.76
N PHE A 199 -12.37 -10.81 0.27
CA PHE A 199 -11.57 -9.87 1.05
C PHE A 199 -10.74 -10.60 2.11
N GLN A 200 -11.28 -11.68 2.68
CA GLN A 200 -10.54 -12.66 3.48
C GLN A 200 -9.35 -13.23 2.72
N CYS A 201 -9.56 -13.77 1.50
CA CYS A 201 -8.49 -14.28 0.64
C CYS A 201 -7.41 -13.24 0.33
N ALA A 202 -7.81 -11.98 0.10
CA ALA A 202 -6.87 -10.90 -0.20
C ALA A 202 -6.14 -10.36 1.04
N GLY A 203 -6.69 -10.56 2.24
CA GLY A 203 -6.22 -9.94 3.48
C GLY A 203 -6.63 -8.47 3.65
N PHE A 204 -7.70 -8.00 3.00
CA PHE A 204 -8.02 -6.57 2.91
C PHE A 204 -9.26 -6.15 3.70
N ALA A 205 -9.18 -4.98 4.35
CA ALA A 205 -10.36 -4.22 4.79
C ALA A 205 -10.50 -2.92 3.96
N PRO A 206 -11.44 -2.87 2.99
CA PRO A 206 -11.70 -1.66 2.21
C PRO A 206 -12.72 -0.74 2.88
N MET A 207 -12.48 0.58 2.79
CA MET A 207 -13.44 1.60 3.20
C MET A 207 -13.36 2.88 2.36
N ARG A 208 -14.50 3.52 2.16
CA ARG A 208 -14.64 4.87 1.62
C ARG A 208 -14.99 5.84 2.75
N THR A 209 -14.47 7.05 2.69
CA THR A 209 -14.75 8.10 3.68
C THR A 209 -15.01 9.40 2.94
N THR A 210 -16.17 10.01 3.20
CA THR A 210 -16.56 11.30 2.67
C THR A 210 -16.55 12.31 3.82
N VAL A 211 -15.70 13.33 3.73
CA VAL A 211 -15.58 14.41 4.70
C VAL A 211 -16.16 15.68 4.09
N GLN A 212 -17.19 16.26 4.72
CA GLN A 212 -17.81 17.50 4.26
C GLN A 212 -16.85 18.69 4.42
N THR A 213 -17.14 19.81 3.76
CA THR A 213 -16.40 21.07 3.91
C THR A 213 -16.30 21.48 5.39
N ASN A 214 -15.21 22.11 5.80
CA ASN A 214 -14.94 22.54 7.19
C ASN A 214 -15.25 21.44 8.24
N SER A 215 -14.76 20.22 7.98
CA SER A 215 -14.98 19.04 8.83
C SER A 215 -13.69 18.23 9.02
N LEU A 216 -13.56 17.60 10.20
CA LEU A 216 -12.37 16.89 10.64
C LEU A 216 -12.70 15.40 10.88
N SER A 217 -12.07 14.52 10.10
CA SER A 217 -11.95 13.10 10.43
C SER A 217 -10.98 12.95 11.59
N LEU A 218 -11.50 12.53 12.75
CA LEU A 218 -10.81 12.58 14.04
C LEU A 218 -9.54 11.70 14.07
N PRO A 219 -8.53 12.04 14.92
CA PRO A 219 -7.29 11.29 15.01
C PRO A 219 -7.50 9.83 15.43
N LYS A 220 -6.86 8.91 14.71
CA LYS A 220 -6.99 7.46 14.88
C LYS A 220 -5.76 6.72 14.35
N PHE A 221 -5.59 5.47 14.76
CA PHE A 221 -4.60 4.55 14.19
C PHE A 221 -5.20 3.15 13.96
N PHE A 222 -4.46 2.31 13.23
CA PHE A 222 -4.80 0.91 12.93
C PHE A 222 -3.56 0.03 13.14
N PRO A 223 -3.70 -1.28 13.43
CA PRO A 223 -2.56 -2.19 13.57
C PRO A 223 -2.01 -2.66 12.21
N ALA A 224 -2.74 -2.40 11.12
CA ALA A 224 -2.41 -2.72 9.75
C ALA A 224 -1.99 -1.45 8.98
N PRO A 225 -1.05 -1.55 8.03
CA PRO A 225 -0.75 -0.44 7.11
C PRO A 225 -1.94 -0.17 6.19
N ARG A 226 -2.03 1.07 5.72
CA ARG A 226 -3.18 1.59 4.97
C ARG A 226 -2.71 2.43 3.79
N LEU A 227 -3.28 2.17 2.61
CA LEU A 227 -3.20 3.08 1.47
C LEU A 227 -4.53 3.84 1.31
N VAL A 228 -4.43 5.12 0.96
CA VAL A 228 -5.57 6.03 0.76
C VAL A 228 -5.45 6.70 -0.60
N PHE A 229 -6.44 6.52 -1.47
CA PHE A 229 -6.61 7.25 -2.72
C PHE A 229 -7.62 8.39 -2.54
N ILE A 230 -7.26 9.60 -2.94
CA ILE A 230 -8.20 10.74 -2.95
C ILE A 230 -8.96 10.74 -4.28
N GLU A 231 -10.25 10.40 -4.25
CA GLU A 231 -11.15 10.32 -5.41
C GLU A 231 -11.64 11.70 -5.85
N GLN A 232 -11.96 12.58 -4.90
CA GLN A 232 -12.48 13.93 -5.11
C GLN A 232 -12.06 14.85 -3.95
N GLY A 233 -12.01 16.16 -4.18
CA GLY A 233 -11.69 17.15 -3.16
C GLY A 233 -10.20 17.39 -2.90
N ARG A 234 -9.96 18.18 -1.86
CA ARG A 234 -8.65 18.50 -1.28
C ARG A 234 -8.78 18.64 0.24
N GLY A 235 -7.66 18.65 0.94
CA GLY A 235 -7.64 18.84 2.39
C GLY A 235 -6.23 18.95 2.96
N VAL A 236 -6.15 18.85 4.28
CA VAL A 236 -4.91 18.70 5.05
C VAL A 236 -4.96 17.37 5.79
N MET A 237 -3.90 16.58 5.70
CA MET A 237 -3.75 15.32 6.43
C MET A 237 -2.50 15.36 7.31
N GLY A 238 -2.67 15.16 8.61
CA GLY A 238 -1.56 14.93 9.54
C GLY A 238 -1.32 13.44 9.73
N ILE A 239 -0.05 13.02 9.76
CA ILE A 239 0.37 11.69 10.20
C ILE A 239 1.45 11.90 11.27
N SER A 240 1.19 11.42 12.48
CA SER A 240 2.09 11.52 13.62
C SER A 240 3.03 10.31 13.66
N TYR A 241 4.33 10.59 13.59
CA TYR A 241 5.40 9.61 13.72
C TYR A 241 5.98 9.69 15.15
N PRO A 242 5.84 8.63 15.98
CA PRO A 242 6.39 8.63 17.33
C PRO A 242 7.91 8.83 17.32
N GLY A 243 8.40 9.76 18.13
CA GLY A 243 9.82 10.11 18.21
C GLY A 243 10.29 11.21 17.25
N CYS A 244 9.45 11.66 16.31
CA CYS A 244 9.77 12.79 15.44
C CYS A 244 9.43 14.14 16.11
N PRO A 245 10.27 15.18 15.97
CA PRO A 245 10.01 16.50 16.56
C PRO A 245 8.98 17.32 15.77
N GLU A 246 8.42 18.33 16.43
CA GLU A 246 7.49 19.33 15.88
C GLU A 246 8.22 20.30 14.93
N THR A 247 8.44 19.88 13.68
CA THR A 247 9.15 20.67 12.66
C THR A 247 8.37 21.87 12.11
N PHE A 248 7.06 21.98 12.39
CA PHE A 248 6.27 23.16 12.06
C PHE A 248 6.06 24.00 13.31
N HIS A 249 6.81 25.10 13.39
CA HIS A 249 6.73 26.08 14.46
C HIS A 249 6.38 27.47 13.92
N LYS A 250 5.59 28.25 14.67
CA LYS A 250 5.34 29.65 14.31
C LYS A 250 6.60 30.49 14.55
N GLU A 251 7.27 30.93 13.50
CA GLU A 251 8.37 31.88 13.62
C GLU A 251 7.91 33.13 14.38
N GLN A 252 8.66 33.50 15.42
CA GLN A 252 8.53 34.81 16.02
C GLN A 252 9.17 35.83 15.08
N GLN A 253 8.38 36.40 14.17
CA GLN A 253 8.77 37.62 13.46
C GLN A 253 9.09 38.71 14.51
N PHE A 254 10.38 38.94 14.77
CA PHE A 254 10.89 39.93 15.72
C PHE A 254 10.77 41.37 15.20
N SER A 255 9.57 41.70 14.71
CA SER A 255 9.15 43.07 14.41
C SER A 255 9.14 43.88 15.71
N ARG A 256 10.15 44.74 15.89
CA ARG A 256 10.25 45.69 17.00
C ARG A 256 9.10 46.71 16.94
N GLY A 257 7.93 46.37 17.47
CA GLY A 257 6.80 47.29 17.54
C GLY A 257 5.54 46.70 18.17
N GLN A 258 5.14 47.28 19.30
CA GLN A 258 3.83 47.14 19.96
C GLN A 258 3.41 45.72 20.41
N GLY A 259 3.26 45.55 21.74
CA GLY A 259 2.83 44.29 22.33
C GLY A 259 1.33 44.04 22.18
N GLN A 260 0.94 43.29 21.14
CA GLN A 260 -0.24 42.43 21.24
C GLN A 260 0.16 41.13 21.94
N ARG A 261 -0.65 40.66 22.89
CA ARG A 261 -0.48 39.35 23.51
C ARG A 261 -0.83 38.28 22.48
N GLY A 262 0.17 37.83 21.72
CA GLY A 262 0.01 36.73 20.77
C GLY A 262 -0.51 35.48 21.47
N MET A 263 -1.29 34.68 20.72
CA MET A 263 -1.51 33.27 21.09
C MET A 263 -0.17 32.59 21.33
N SER A 264 -0.11 31.66 22.29
CA SER A 264 1.05 30.78 22.47
C SER A 264 1.44 30.19 21.11
N GLY A 265 2.73 30.19 20.80
CA GLY A 265 3.23 29.65 19.54
C GLY A 265 2.85 28.18 19.45
N ASP A 266 2.04 27.84 18.46
CA ASP A 266 1.72 26.45 18.16
C ASP A 266 2.95 25.76 17.55
N GLN A 267 3.07 24.46 17.80
CA GLN A 267 4.14 23.60 17.32
C GLN A 267 3.55 22.21 17.05
N HIS A 268 3.72 21.71 15.82
CA HIS A 268 3.25 20.38 15.44
C HIS A 268 4.18 19.72 14.41
N GLN A 269 4.03 18.41 14.21
CA GLN A 269 4.73 17.70 13.11
C GLN A 269 4.20 18.16 11.74
N LYS A 270 4.92 17.81 10.67
CA LYS A 270 4.56 18.15 9.28
C LYS A 270 3.14 17.70 8.93
N VAL A 271 2.37 18.62 8.38
CA VAL A 271 1.06 18.35 7.77
C VAL A 271 1.20 18.29 6.25
N HIS A 272 0.37 17.47 5.61
CA HIS A 272 0.47 17.19 4.17
C HIS A 272 -0.76 17.72 3.42
N ARG A 273 -0.50 18.46 2.34
CA ARG A 273 -1.54 19.01 1.47
C ARG A 273 -2.01 17.92 0.51
N ILE A 274 -3.22 17.40 0.72
CA ILE A 274 -3.76 16.28 -0.08
C ILE A 274 -4.79 16.78 -1.10
N ARG A 275 -4.80 16.15 -2.29
CA ARG A 275 -5.73 16.46 -3.39
C ARG A 275 -6.09 15.22 -4.20
N ARG A 276 -7.17 15.31 -4.97
CA ARG A 276 -7.57 14.34 -5.99
C ARG A 276 -6.37 13.72 -6.73
N GLY A 277 -6.35 12.39 -6.80
CA GLY A 277 -5.33 11.60 -7.49
C GLY A 277 -4.11 11.23 -6.63
N ASP A 278 -3.97 11.79 -5.43
CA ASP A 278 -2.93 11.38 -4.48
C ASP A 278 -3.23 9.97 -3.94
N ILE A 279 -2.21 9.11 -3.97
CA ILE A 279 -2.07 7.98 -3.06
C ILE A 279 -1.27 8.45 -1.86
N VAL A 280 -1.81 8.25 -0.66
CA VAL A 280 -1.15 8.50 0.63
C VAL A 280 -0.92 7.17 1.35
N ALA A 281 0.29 6.95 1.83
CA ALA A 281 0.68 5.80 2.62
C ALA A 281 0.65 6.14 4.12
N VAL A 282 0.00 5.28 4.91
CA VAL A 282 -0.09 5.39 6.37
C VAL A 282 0.42 4.09 6.99
N PRO A 283 1.54 4.10 7.74
CA PRO A 283 2.05 2.91 8.41
C PRO A 283 1.10 2.37 9.50
N ALA A 284 1.29 1.10 9.87
CA ALA A 284 0.69 0.54 11.08
C ALA A 284 1.11 1.35 12.32
N GLY A 285 0.18 1.53 13.27
CA GLY A 285 0.38 2.31 14.49
C GLY A 285 0.41 3.84 14.31
N ALA A 286 0.58 4.36 13.08
CA ALA A 286 0.66 5.80 12.84
C ALA A 286 -0.69 6.49 13.06
N ALA A 287 -0.73 7.40 14.05
CA ALA A 287 -1.91 8.20 14.33
C ALA A 287 -2.09 9.26 13.22
N HIS A 288 -3.29 9.35 12.65
CA HIS A 288 -3.56 10.23 11.53
C HIS A 288 -4.95 10.85 11.60
N TRP A 289 -5.07 12.07 11.06
CA TRP A 289 -6.31 12.86 11.00
C TRP A 289 -6.39 13.58 9.65
N CYS A 290 -7.60 13.98 9.25
CA CYS A 290 -7.82 14.60 7.95
C CYS A 290 -8.90 15.70 8.03
N TYR A 291 -8.54 16.92 7.65
CA TYR A 291 -9.42 18.09 7.63
C TYR A 291 -9.71 18.52 6.19
N ASN A 292 -10.96 18.85 5.88
CA ASN A 292 -11.37 19.35 4.56
C ASN A 292 -11.52 20.88 4.58
N ASP A 293 -10.52 21.59 4.05
CA ASP A 293 -10.52 23.03 3.72
C ASP A 293 -10.82 23.30 2.22
N GLY A 294 -11.41 22.32 1.55
CA GLY A 294 -12.03 22.46 0.24
C GLY A 294 -13.43 23.06 0.32
N ASN A 295 -13.90 23.49 -0.85
CA ASN A 295 -15.27 23.96 -1.10
C ASN A 295 -16.21 22.84 -1.63
N GLU A 296 -15.72 21.61 -1.72
CA GLU A 296 -16.48 20.40 -2.09
C GLU A 296 -16.26 19.28 -1.06
N GLU A 297 -16.98 18.16 -1.19
CA GLU A 297 -16.72 16.98 -0.36
C GLU A 297 -15.39 16.33 -0.71
N LEU A 298 -14.60 16.00 0.32
CA LEU A 298 -13.36 15.26 0.21
C LEU A 298 -13.68 13.76 0.30
N ILE A 299 -13.56 13.05 -0.81
CA ILE A 299 -13.86 11.62 -0.93
C ILE A 299 -12.55 10.84 -1.02
N ALA A 300 -12.32 9.96 -0.05
CA ALA A 300 -11.14 9.11 0.03
C ALA A 300 -11.54 7.63 0.04
N VAL A 301 -10.96 6.83 -0.84
CA VAL A 301 -11.11 5.36 -0.90
C VAL A 301 -9.82 4.73 -0.41
N SER A 302 -9.92 3.72 0.45
CA SER A 302 -8.76 3.22 1.18
C SER A 302 -8.86 1.74 1.51
N VAL A 303 -7.70 1.12 1.67
CA VAL A 303 -7.56 -0.30 1.97
C VAL A 303 -6.51 -0.47 3.05
N LEU A 304 -6.82 -1.28 4.06
CA LEU A 304 -5.86 -1.81 5.01
C LEU A 304 -5.45 -3.22 4.60
N ASP A 305 -4.16 -3.53 4.70
CA ASP A 305 -3.64 -4.90 4.60
C ASP A 305 -3.61 -5.55 5.98
N LEU A 306 -4.69 -6.26 6.32
CA LEU A 306 -4.85 -6.96 7.59
C LEU A 306 -3.97 -8.20 7.70
N ASN A 307 -3.43 -8.71 6.59
CA ASN A 307 -2.55 -9.87 6.57
C ASN A 307 -1.05 -9.47 6.53
N ASN A 308 -0.76 -8.18 6.66
CA ASN A 308 0.59 -7.65 6.68
C ASN A 308 1.37 -8.07 7.92
N GLN A 309 2.67 -8.33 7.78
CA GLN A 309 3.59 -8.65 8.88
C GLN A 309 3.65 -7.61 10.02
N ALA A 310 3.24 -6.37 9.76
CA ALA A 310 3.12 -5.34 10.80
C ALA A 310 1.91 -5.55 11.75
N ASN A 311 0.86 -6.25 11.29
CA ASN A 311 -0.34 -6.53 12.09
C ASN A 311 -0.16 -7.79 12.94
N GLN A 312 0.43 -7.64 14.13
CA GLN A 312 0.69 -8.74 15.07
C GLN A 312 -0.52 -9.15 15.92
N LEU A 313 -1.75 -8.75 15.54
CA LEU A 313 -2.97 -9.05 16.28
C LEU A 313 -3.74 -10.23 15.66
N ASP A 314 -4.60 -9.93 14.68
CA ASP A 314 -5.43 -10.86 13.93
C ASP A 314 -5.97 -10.16 12.67
N GLN A 315 -6.56 -10.93 11.75
CA GLN A 315 -7.14 -10.41 10.51
C GLN A 315 -8.47 -9.64 10.70
N ASN A 316 -8.75 -9.07 11.89
CA ASN A 316 -9.94 -8.26 12.13
C ASN A 316 -9.68 -6.77 11.86
N LEU A 317 -10.68 -6.05 11.34
CA LEU A 317 -10.62 -4.59 11.21
C LEU A 317 -10.67 -3.91 12.59
N ARG A 318 -9.52 -3.42 13.07
CA ARG A 318 -9.37 -2.76 14.37
C ARG A 318 -9.00 -1.28 14.24
N GLY A 319 -9.99 -0.40 14.39
CA GLY A 319 -9.79 1.06 14.41
C GLY A 319 -9.69 1.62 15.83
N PHE A 320 -8.56 2.23 16.19
CA PHE A 320 -8.33 2.83 17.50
C PHE A 320 -8.47 4.36 17.40
N MET A 321 -9.49 4.95 18.05
CA MET A 321 -9.70 6.40 18.04
C MET A 321 -8.99 7.08 19.21
N LEU A 322 -8.41 8.25 18.97
CA LEU A 322 -7.87 9.14 20.01
C LEU A 322 -8.88 10.23 20.44
N ALA A 323 -10.01 10.36 19.73
CA ALA A 323 -11.10 11.25 20.08
C ALA A 323 -12.45 10.73 19.54
N GLY A 324 -13.56 11.10 20.21
CA GLY A 324 -14.91 10.80 19.74
C GLY A 324 -15.31 9.33 19.90
N GLY A 325 -15.46 8.63 18.77
CA GLY A 325 -15.81 7.19 18.70
C GLY A 325 -17.05 6.90 17.84
N GLN A 326 -17.32 5.62 17.58
CA GLN A 326 -18.51 5.15 16.84
C GLN A 326 -19.81 5.37 17.65
N PRO A 327 -20.85 6.01 17.07
CA PRO A 327 -22.09 6.29 17.79
C PRO A 327 -23.04 5.08 17.73
N LYS A 328 -23.51 4.62 18.91
CA LYS A 328 -24.33 3.40 19.09
C LYS A 328 -25.65 3.32 18.28
N HIS A 329 -26.09 4.42 17.66
CA HIS A 329 -27.32 4.48 16.87
C HIS A 329 -27.11 5.06 15.45
N GLY A 330 -25.86 5.23 14.99
CA GLY A 330 -25.53 5.83 13.70
C GLY A 330 -25.21 4.84 12.56
N GLN A 331 -25.54 3.56 12.75
CA GLN A 331 -25.15 2.47 11.86
C GLN A 331 -26.30 2.09 10.91
N GLU A 332 -26.14 2.38 9.62
CA GLU A 332 -27.02 1.88 8.57
C GLU A 332 -26.39 0.63 7.95
N ARG A 333 -27.11 -0.50 8.03
CA ARG A 333 -26.76 -1.75 7.33
C ARG A 333 -27.61 -1.84 6.06
N TYR A 334 -26.99 -2.07 4.91
CA TYR A 334 -27.76 -2.35 3.70
C TYR A 334 -28.39 -3.75 3.80
N GLU A 335 -29.70 -3.85 3.61
CA GLU A 335 -30.42 -5.11 3.67
C GLU A 335 -29.92 -6.09 2.60
N ARG A 336 -29.31 -7.20 3.03
CA ARG A 336 -29.07 -8.39 2.20
C ARG A 336 -30.13 -9.44 2.51
N PRO A 337 -30.66 -10.16 1.49
CA PRO A 337 -31.44 -11.38 1.71
C PRO A 337 -30.69 -12.36 2.61
N SER A 338 -31.40 -12.95 3.57
CA SER A 338 -30.81 -13.59 4.74
C SER A 338 -30.19 -14.96 4.45
N HIS A 339 -28.85 -15.05 4.44
CA HIS A 339 -28.15 -16.33 4.55
C HIS A 339 -26.98 -16.29 5.54
N ARG A 340 -27.20 -16.99 6.66
CA ARG A 340 -26.24 -17.56 7.65
C ARG A 340 -25.61 -16.62 8.70
N PHE A 341 -25.66 -17.14 9.95
CA PHE A 341 -24.86 -16.82 11.15
C PHE A 341 -24.71 -15.35 11.60
N ALA A 342 -25.82 -14.79 12.11
CA ALA A 342 -25.76 -13.86 13.24
C ALA A 342 -25.08 -14.53 14.46
N GLY A 343 -24.38 -13.76 15.29
CA GLY A 343 -23.80 -14.20 16.57
C GLY A 343 -22.27 -14.08 16.74
N GLN A 344 -21.48 -13.88 15.67
CA GLN A 344 -20.04 -13.57 15.80
C GLN A 344 -19.57 -12.38 14.95
N SER A 345 -19.96 -12.26 13.67
CA SER A 345 -19.57 -11.12 12.82
C SER A 345 -20.16 -9.78 13.30
N GLU A 346 -21.25 -9.82 14.04
CA GLU A 346 -21.95 -8.64 14.56
C GLU A 346 -21.13 -7.84 15.61
N ARG A 347 -20.05 -8.41 16.17
CA ARG A 347 -19.17 -7.67 17.10
C ARG A 347 -17.97 -7.00 16.44
N SER A 348 -17.38 -7.58 15.38
CA SER A 348 -16.07 -7.13 14.88
C SER A 348 -16.10 -5.72 14.28
N THR A 349 -17.22 -5.30 13.69
CA THR A 349 -17.45 -3.93 13.16
C THR A 349 -18.16 -2.99 14.14
N GLU A 350 -18.87 -3.50 15.15
CA GLU A 350 -19.56 -2.68 16.18
C GLU A 350 -18.63 -2.26 17.33
N ASP A 351 -17.72 -3.14 17.75
CA ASP A 351 -16.73 -2.86 18.80
C ASP A 351 -15.50 -2.07 18.30
N THR A 352 -15.44 -1.74 17.00
CA THR A 352 -14.33 -0.99 16.38
C THR A 352 -14.59 0.53 16.38
N PHE A 353 -13.57 1.33 16.08
CA PHE A 353 -13.58 2.80 16.16
C PHE A 353 -14.00 3.35 17.56
N GLN A 354 -13.56 2.70 18.63
CA GLN A 354 -13.76 3.17 20.01
C GLN A 354 -12.63 4.12 20.46
N ASN A 355 -12.98 5.10 21.30
CA ASN A 355 -12.01 6.02 21.91
C ASN A 355 -11.22 5.31 23.01
N ILE A 356 -9.90 5.18 22.84
CA ILE A 356 -9.03 4.44 23.77
C ILE A 356 -9.01 5.05 25.17
N PHE A 357 -9.15 6.38 25.29
CA PHE A 357 -9.04 7.05 26.59
C PHE A 357 -10.16 6.67 27.56
N ARG A 358 -11.33 6.26 27.03
CA ARG A 358 -12.45 5.72 27.81
C ARG A 358 -12.07 4.47 28.63
N GLY A 359 -11.05 3.71 28.20
CA GLY A 359 -10.59 2.50 28.88
C GLY A 359 -9.63 2.74 30.05
N PHE A 360 -8.96 3.90 30.11
CA PHE A 360 -8.07 4.25 31.22
C PHE A 360 -8.84 4.88 32.39
N ASP A 361 -8.22 4.87 33.57
CA ASP A 361 -8.70 5.58 34.76
C ASP A 361 -8.66 7.11 34.58
N GLU A 362 -9.53 7.83 35.29
CA GLU A 362 -9.63 9.29 35.24
C GLU A 362 -8.53 10.01 36.02
N GLU A 363 -8.14 9.46 37.17
CA GLU A 363 -7.21 10.11 38.10
C GLU A 363 -5.78 9.93 37.58
N LEU A 364 -5.43 8.71 37.17
CA LEU A 364 -4.14 8.40 36.56
C LEU A 364 -3.91 9.15 35.23
N LEU A 365 -4.96 9.36 34.41
CA LEU A 365 -4.84 10.21 33.21
C LEU A 365 -4.68 11.69 33.57
N ALA A 366 -5.34 12.19 34.61
CA ALA A 366 -5.23 13.58 35.05
C ALA A 366 -3.83 13.89 35.61
N GLU A 367 -3.24 12.93 36.33
CA GLU A 367 -1.86 12.96 36.79
C GLU A 367 -0.88 12.89 35.61
N ALA A 368 -1.00 11.88 34.73
CA ALA A 368 -0.07 11.65 33.62
C ALA A 368 -0.03 12.80 32.60
N PHE A 369 -1.16 13.45 32.32
CA PHE A 369 -1.22 14.65 31.47
C PHE A 369 -1.04 15.96 32.24
N ASN A 370 -0.95 15.92 33.59
CA ASN A 370 -0.89 17.09 34.48
C ASN A 370 -1.99 18.14 34.17
N VAL A 371 -3.24 17.69 34.10
CA VAL A 371 -4.41 18.53 33.78
C VAL A 371 -5.57 18.29 34.76
N PRO A 372 -6.50 19.25 34.93
CA PRO A 372 -7.71 19.03 35.71
C PRO A 372 -8.52 17.81 35.21
N ARG A 373 -9.03 16.99 36.14
CA ARG A 373 -9.87 15.80 35.85
C ARG A 373 -11.03 16.09 34.88
N GLU A 374 -11.57 17.30 34.93
CA GLU A 374 -12.65 17.74 34.03
C GLU A 374 -12.22 17.84 32.56
N THR A 375 -10.94 18.12 32.28
CA THR A 375 -10.37 18.02 30.92
C THR A 375 -10.27 16.57 30.47
N VAL A 376 -9.84 15.67 31.36
CA VAL A 376 -9.80 14.23 31.11
C VAL A 376 -11.20 13.66 30.87
N ARG A 377 -12.24 14.13 31.59
CA ARG A 377 -13.63 13.74 31.32
C ARG A 377 -14.06 14.05 29.89
N ARG A 378 -13.82 15.27 29.40
CA ARG A 378 -14.12 15.64 28.00
C ARG A 378 -13.35 14.81 26.98
N MET A 379 -12.12 14.41 27.31
CA MET A 379 -11.27 13.54 26.49
C MET A 379 -11.74 12.07 26.47
N ARG A 380 -12.33 11.58 27.58
CA ARG A 380 -12.88 10.22 27.74
C ARG A 380 -14.34 10.09 27.27
N GLN A 381 -15.08 11.20 27.17
CA GLN A 381 -16.48 11.22 26.76
C GLN A 381 -16.66 10.66 25.34
N GLY A 382 -17.56 9.68 25.20
CA GLY A 382 -17.99 9.18 23.89
C GLY A 382 -18.87 10.21 23.18
N SER A 383 -18.61 10.46 21.90
CA SER A 383 -19.32 11.47 21.11
C SER A 383 -20.40 10.84 20.23
N SER A 384 -21.64 11.33 20.32
CA SER A 384 -22.70 11.01 19.36
C SER A 384 -22.43 11.54 17.94
N ARG A 385 -21.47 12.46 17.80
CA ARG A 385 -21.05 13.12 16.56
C ARG A 385 -20.21 12.21 15.64
N GLY A 386 -19.77 11.05 16.13
CA GLY A 386 -19.07 10.04 15.35
C GLY A 386 -17.59 10.34 15.04
N PRO A 387 -16.93 9.51 14.20
CA PRO A 387 -15.53 9.67 13.82
C PRO A 387 -15.19 10.88 12.93
N ILE A 388 -16.19 11.64 12.44
CA ILE A 388 -15.99 12.83 11.59
C ILE A 388 -16.86 13.97 12.13
N VAL A 389 -16.23 15.03 12.63
CA VAL A 389 -16.92 16.16 13.28
C VAL A 389 -16.95 17.40 12.39
N LYS A 390 -17.96 18.26 12.58
CA LYS A 390 -18.00 19.60 11.99
C LYS A 390 -17.15 20.53 12.84
N CYS A 391 -16.32 21.37 12.21
CA CYS A 391 -15.55 22.38 12.92
C CYS A 391 -16.39 23.65 13.10
N GLN A 392 -16.34 24.26 14.29
CA GLN A 392 -17.13 25.47 14.61
C GLN A 392 -16.55 26.73 13.96
N GLU A 393 -15.22 26.84 13.98
CA GLU A 393 -14.44 27.77 13.17
C GLU A 393 -13.55 26.96 12.22
N GLU A 394 -13.04 27.59 11.16
CA GLU A 394 -12.03 26.98 10.28
C GLU A 394 -10.73 26.69 11.06
N MET A 395 -10.13 25.52 10.83
CA MET A 395 -8.91 25.12 11.53
C MET A 395 -7.70 25.93 11.07
N LYS A 396 -7.18 26.78 11.97
CA LYS A 396 -5.96 27.58 11.80
C LYS A 396 -4.72 26.69 11.97
N LEU A 397 -4.31 26.03 10.89
CA LEU A 397 -3.15 25.13 10.82
C LEU A 397 -1.95 25.81 10.16
N MET A 398 -0.72 25.43 10.52
CA MET A 398 0.48 25.81 9.78
C MET A 398 0.72 24.79 8.66
N SER A 399 0.22 25.05 7.45
CA SER A 399 0.53 24.23 6.27
C SER A 399 1.53 24.93 5.34
N PRO A 400 2.45 24.20 4.68
CA PRO A 400 3.26 24.78 3.62
C PRO A 400 2.37 25.15 2.42
N ASP A 401 2.80 26.13 1.63
CA ASP A 401 2.09 26.51 0.42
C ASP A 401 2.28 25.47 -0.70
N LEU A 402 1.30 25.37 -1.60
CA LEU A 402 1.25 24.36 -2.67
C LEU A 402 2.51 24.36 -3.56
N GLU A 403 3.15 25.51 -3.71
CA GLU A 403 4.33 25.69 -4.57
C GLU A 403 5.61 25.06 -3.96
N GLU A 404 5.69 24.92 -2.62
CA GLU A 404 6.84 24.32 -1.93
C GLU A 404 6.88 22.79 -2.06
N GLU A 405 5.71 22.13 -2.05
CA GLU A 405 5.62 20.69 -2.27
C GLU A 405 5.90 20.28 -3.74
N GLU A 406 5.60 21.13 -4.73
CA GLU A 406 5.90 20.83 -6.15
C GLU A 406 7.31 21.29 -6.57
N GLY A 407 7.78 22.44 -6.07
CA GLY A 407 9.10 23.00 -6.42
C GLY A 407 10.31 22.16 -5.97
N SER A 408 10.09 21.20 -5.08
CA SER A 408 11.12 20.29 -4.56
C SER A 408 11.18 18.92 -5.26
N GLU A 409 10.29 18.62 -6.23
CA GLU A 409 10.24 17.31 -6.92
C GLU A 409 11.22 17.15 -8.10
N SER A 410 12.34 17.89 -8.10
CA SER A 410 13.44 17.62 -9.04
C SER A 410 14.16 16.33 -8.66
N CYS A 411 13.80 15.21 -9.31
CA CYS A 411 14.68 14.05 -9.34
C CYS A 411 15.99 14.40 -10.07
N TYR A 412 17.09 13.77 -9.66
CA TYR A 412 18.49 14.18 -9.91
C TYR A 412 18.93 15.42 -9.11
N ASP A 413 20.17 15.36 -8.59
CA ASP A 413 20.91 16.41 -7.87
C ASP A 413 20.32 16.98 -6.55
N LYS A 414 19.92 16.07 -5.65
CA LYS A 414 20.50 15.96 -4.29
C LYS A 414 19.98 14.72 -3.57
N MET A 415 20.86 13.76 -3.29
CA MET A 415 20.65 12.84 -2.17
C MET A 415 21.00 13.62 -0.89
N PRO A 416 20.06 13.84 0.06
CA PRO A 416 20.39 14.53 1.29
C PRO A 416 21.49 13.78 2.02
N GLN A 417 22.52 14.48 2.50
CA GLN A 417 23.41 13.88 3.50
C GLN A 417 22.55 13.66 4.76
N PRO A 418 22.45 12.42 5.28
CA PRO A 418 21.52 12.12 6.36
C PRO A 418 22.03 12.71 7.67
N ASN A 419 21.41 13.81 8.10
CA ASN A 419 21.49 14.33 9.47
C ASN A 419 20.78 13.35 10.42
N GLY A 420 21.44 12.22 10.69
CA GLY A 420 20.87 11.11 11.44
C GLY A 420 19.85 10.28 10.65
N LEU A 421 19.46 9.17 11.27
CA LEU A 421 18.38 8.30 10.76
C LEU A 421 16.98 8.85 11.09
N GLU A 422 16.89 9.73 12.09
CA GLU A 422 15.65 10.34 12.58
C GLU A 422 15.07 11.31 11.53
N GLU A 423 15.79 12.37 11.15
CA GLU A 423 15.33 13.32 10.13
C GLU A 423 14.98 12.65 8.80
N ALA A 424 15.71 11.59 8.43
CA ALA A 424 15.49 10.81 7.21
C ALA A 424 14.18 10.00 7.24
N PHE A 425 13.73 9.55 8.41
CA PHE A 425 12.44 8.88 8.59
C PHE A 425 11.29 9.91 8.74
N CYS A 426 11.49 10.93 9.56
CA CYS A 426 10.48 11.96 9.86
C CYS A 426 10.07 12.80 8.64
N ASN A 427 10.95 12.92 7.63
CA ASN A 427 10.67 13.66 6.39
C ASN A 427 10.40 12.76 5.17
N MET A 428 10.11 11.47 5.36
CA MET A 428 9.82 10.56 4.24
C MET A 428 8.63 11.05 3.38
N LYS A 429 8.75 10.92 2.05
CA LYS A 429 7.64 11.18 1.13
C LYS A 429 6.51 10.18 1.39
N ILE A 430 5.39 10.64 1.92
CA ILE A 430 4.22 9.80 2.24
C ILE A 430 3.21 9.66 1.09
N LYS A 431 3.24 10.57 0.11
CA LYS A 431 2.23 10.65 -0.96
C LYS A 431 2.83 10.75 -2.36
N GLN A 432 2.08 10.27 -3.36
CA GLN A 432 2.39 10.40 -4.78
C GLN A 432 1.09 10.59 -5.56
N ASN A 433 1.00 11.61 -6.42
CA ASN A 433 -0.13 11.72 -7.33
C ASN A 433 0.01 10.73 -8.50
N ILE A 434 -1.08 10.03 -8.82
CA ILE A 434 -1.13 9.03 -9.91
C ILE A 434 -2.22 9.29 -10.94
N GLU A 435 -2.79 10.50 -11.01
CA GLU A 435 -3.58 10.92 -12.18
C GLU A 435 -2.76 11.68 -13.24
N VAL A 436 -1.49 12.02 -12.94
CA VAL A 436 -0.56 12.76 -13.81
C VAL A 436 -0.30 12.01 -15.12
N GLN A 437 -0.81 12.55 -16.23
CA GLN A 437 -0.85 11.85 -17.53
C GLN A 437 0.54 11.57 -18.12
N ARG A 438 1.52 12.46 -17.89
CA ARG A 438 2.90 12.34 -18.39
C ARG A 438 3.74 11.27 -17.67
N GLU A 439 3.25 10.73 -16.55
CA GLU A 439 3.96 9.78 -15.67
C GLU A 439 3.33 8.36 -15.71
N ALA A 440 2.61 8.06 -16.80
CA ALA A 440 1.98 6.76 -17.03
C ALA A 440 3.00 5.69 -17.41
N ASP A 441 3.07 4.61 -16.62
CA ASP A 441 3.96 3.46 -16.81
C ASP A 441 3.58 2.61 -18.03
N PHE A 442 2.29 2.57 -18.35
CA PHE A 442 1.79 1.99 -19.60
C PHE A 442 0.86 2.99 -20.28
N TYR A 443 1.08 3.21 -21.58
CA TYR A 443 0.23 4.03 -22.43
C TYR A 443 0.00 3.37 -23.78
N THR A 444 -1.20 3.49 -24.34
CA THR A 444 -1.52 3.10 -25.71
C THR A 444 -2.66 3.98 -26.22
N LYS A 445 -2.43 4.73 -27.30
CA LYS A 445 -3.30 5.85 -27.76
C LYS A 445 -4.80 5.52 -27.90
N GLN A 446 -5.15 4.27 -28.18
CA GLN A 446 -6.55 3.79 -28.25
C GLN A 446 -6.87 2.69 -27.23
N GLY A 447 -5.90 2.30 -26.39
CA GLY A 447 -6.09 1.37 -25.28
C GLY A 447 -6.40 2.10 -23.98
N GLY A 448 -5.59 3.11 -23.64
CA GLY A 448 -5.71 3.88 -22.40
C GLY A 448 -4.36 4.19 -21.76
N ARG A 449 -4.35 4.31 -20.43
CA ARG A 449 -3.16 4.52 -19.60
C ARG A 449 -3.26 3.83 -18.23
N ILE A 450 -2.10 3.52 -17.65
CA ILE A 450 -1.95 3.04 -16.27
C ILE A 450 -0.80 3.81 -15.61
N ASN A 451 -1.04 4.30 -14.39
CA ASN A 451 -0.07 4.91 -13.49
C ASN A 451 0.03 4.05 -12.21
N ILE A 452 1.25 3.71 -11.79
CA ILE A 452 1.53 2.88 -10.61
C ILE A 452 2.29 3.69 -9.56
N ALA A 453 1.85 3.64 -8.30
CA ALA A 453 2.64 4.03 -7.13
C ALA A 453 3.18 2.75 -6.48
N ASN A 454 4.50 2.56 -6.55
CA ASN A 454 5.24 1.42 -6.01
C ASN A 454 6.44 1.92 -5.17
N GLN A 455 7.22 1.01 -4.59
CA GLN A 455 8.40 1.35 -3.77
C GLN A 455 9.50 2.16 -4.49
N GLN A 456 9.46 2.29 -5.82
CA GLN A 456 10.42 3.09 -6.59
C GLN A 456 9.97 4.55 -6.72
N LYS A 457 8.67 4.82 -6.92
CA LYS A 457 8.12 6.19 -6.97
C LYS A 457 7.79 6.77 -5.60
N LEU A 458 7.50 5.90 -4.62
CA LEU A 458 7.09 6.30 -3.27
C LEU A 458 7.79 5.39 -2.23
N PRO A 459 9.01 5.74 -1.77
CA PRO A 459 9.88 4.83 -1.02
C PRO A 459 9.30 4.25 0.27
N ILE A 460 8.37 4.95 0.94
CA ILE A 460 7.69 4.44 2.14
C ILE A 460 6.91 3.13 1.86
N LEU A 461 6.48 2.90 0.60
CA LEU A 461 5.80 1.66 0.19
C LEU A 461 6.67 0.41 0.32
N ARG A 462 8.00 0.53 0.43
CA ARG A 462 8.89 -0.58 0.79
C ARG A 462 8.65 -1.10 2.20
N PHE A 463 8.23 -0.24 3.13
CA PHE A 463 8.00 -0.58 4.54
C PHE A 463 6.57 -1.04 4.80
N LEU A 464 5.60 -0.58 4.00
CA LEU A 464 4.23 -1.11 4.02
C LEU A 464 4.09 -2.44 3.27
N ASP A 465 5.00 -2.72 2.31
CA ASP A 465 4.85 -3.78 1.28
C ASP A 465 3.49 -3.73 0.56
N MET A 466 3.03 -2.51 0.25
CA MET A 466 1.79 -2.26 -0.50
C MET A 466 2.06 -1.40 -1.73
N SER A 467 1.22 -1.51 -2.76
CA SER A 467 1.26 -0.58 -3.90
C SER A 467 -0.14 -0.27 -4.44
N ALA A 468 -0.22 0.75 -5.29
CA ALA A 468 -1.46 1.19 -5.91
C ALA A 468 -1.31 1.41 -7.42
N GLU A 469 -2.41 1.25 -8.15
CA GLU A 469 -2.47 1.38 -9.61
C GLU A 469 -3.77 2.10 -10.02
N ARG A 470 -3.62 3.27 -10.66
CA ARG A 470 -4.70 4.05 -11.27
C ARG A 470 -4.72 3.74 -12.76
N GLY A 471 -5.86 3.31 -13.28
CA GLY A 471 -6.00 2.99 -14.70
C GLY A 471 -7.21 3.64 -15.36
N GLN A 472 -7.05 3.94 -16.64
CA GLN A 472 -8.10 4.45 -17.52
C GLN A 472 -8.04 3.66 -18.84
N LEU A 473 -9.10 2.95 -19.18
CA LEU A 473 -9.31 2.30 -20.47
C LEU A 473 -10.21 3.18 -21.36
N MET A 474 -9.84 3.28 -22.64
CA MET A 474 -10.66 3.92 -23.66
C MET A 474 -11.92 3.09 -23.95
N PRO A 475 -12.98 3.67 -24.58
CA PRO A 475 -14.14 2.93 -25.07
C PRO A 475 -13.78 1.61 -25.77
N ASN A 476 -14.37 0.50 -25.33
CA ASN A 476 -14.15 -0.86 -25.84
C ASN A 476 -12.70 -1.41 -25.76
N ALA A 477 -11.76 -0.70 -25.14
CA ALA A 477 -10.40 -1.18 -24.94
C ALA A 477 -10.32 -2.30 -23.89
N MET A 478 -9.20 -3.02 -23.86
CA MET A 478 -8.97 -4.11 -22.92
C MET A 478 -7.68 -3.93 -22.12
N TYR A 479 -7.76 -4.25 -20.84
CA TYR A 479 -6.59 -4.72 -20.10
C TYR A 479 -6.26 -6.11 -20.63
N SER A 480 -5.02 -6.32 -21.08
CA SER A 480 -4.57 -7.61 -21.61
C SER A 480 -4.83 -8.75 -20.59
N PRO A 481 -5.26 -9.95 -21.00
CA PRO A 481 -5.38 -11.09 -20.10
C PRO A 481 -4.04 -11.33 -19.41
N HIS A 482 -4.02 -11.40 -18.08
CA HIS A 482 -2.79 -11.50 -17.30
C HIS A 482 -3.05 -12.16 -15.95
N TRP A 483 -1.99 -12.60 -15.28
CA TRP A 483 -2.04 -12.94 -13.85
C TRP A 483 -1.10 -12.06 -13.03
N SER A 484 -1.34 -12.04 -11.72
CA SER A 484 -0.43 -11.46 -10.73
C SER A 484 0.63 -12.46 -10.30
N MET A 485 1.89 -12.05 -10.17
CA MET A 485 2.97 -12.90 -9.66
C MET A 485 3.34 -12.59 -8.21
N THR A 486 3.13 -11.35 -7.73
CA THR A 486 3.57 -10.92 -6.38
C THR A 486 2.45 -10.32 -5.52
N ASP A 487 1.27 -9.99 -6.06
CA ASP A 487 0.22 -9.30 -5.30
C ASP A 487 -1.17 -9.95 -5.38
N ASN A 488 -1.87 -10.06 -4.24
CA ASN A 488 -3.32 -9.98 -4.20
C ASN A 488 -3.71 -8.53 -4.47
N ARG A 489 -4.84 -8.28 -5.16
CA ARG A 489 -5.32 -6.92 -5.39
C ARG A 489 -6.82 -6.77 -5.26
N VAL A 490 -7.23 -5.58 -4.85
CA VAL A 490 -8.62 -5.13 -4.84
C VAL A 490 -8.78 -3.93 -5.77
N LEU A 491 -9.81 -3.94 -6.61
CA LEU A 491 -10.10 -2.93 -7.63
C LEU A 491 -11.41 -2.23 -7.29
N TYR A 492 -11.38 -0.90 -7.20
CA TYR A 492 -12.55 -0.04 -7.04
C TYR A 492 -12.84 0.73 -8.33
N ALA A 493 -14.08 0.62 -8.80
CA ALA A 493 -14.53 1.25 -10.04
C ALA A 493 -14.84 2.74 -9.79
N LEU A 494 -14.03 3.62 -10.37
CA LEU A 494 -14.19 5.08 -10.26
C LEU A 494 -15.26 5.58 -11.22
N ARG A 495 -15.20 5.22 -12.52
CA ARG A 495 -16.14 5.70 -13.55
C ARG A 495 -16.30 4.69 -14.69
N GLY A 496 -17.46 4.71 -15.36
CA GLY A 496 -17.75 3.90 -16.55
C GLY A 496 -18.29 2.50 -16.24
N GLU A 497 -18.13 1.58 -17.19
CA GLU A 497 -18.55 0.17 -17.08
C GLU A 497 -17.39 -0.74 -17.51
N LEU A 498 -17.16 -1.82 -16.75
CA LEU A 498 -16.17 -2.84 -17.04
C LEU A 498 -16.84 -4.22 -17.14
N HIS A 499 -16.55 -4.97 -18.18
CA HIS A 499 -16.76 -6.41 -18.18
C HIS A 499 -15.49 -7.11 -17.66
N ALA A 500 -15.61 -7.83 -16.54
CA ALA A 500 -14.49 -8.48 -15.88
C ALA A 500 -14.67 -10.00 -15.86
N GLN A 501 -13.62 -10.72 -16.27
CA GLN A 501 -13.51 -12.17 -16.16
C GLN A 501 -12.30 -12.55 -15.30
N ILE A 502 -12.50 -13.48 -14.36
CA ILE A 502 -11.46 -14.03 -13.48
C ILE A 502 -11.54 -15.56 -13.48
N VAL A 503 -10.40 -16.23 -13.61
CA VAL A 503 -10.27 -17.69 -13.76
C VAL A 503 -9.30 -18.29 -12.72
N ASP A 504 -9.66 -19.44 -12.16
CA ASP A 504 -8.91 -20.18 -11.12
C ASP A 504 -7.82 -21.12 -11.66
N GLU A 505 -7.15 -21.87 -10.78
CA GLU A 505 -6.08 -22.81 -11.14
C GLU A 505 -6.54 -24.03 -11.94
N ARG A 506 -7.86 -24.21 -12.13
CA ARG A 506 -8.50 -25.34 -12.80
C ARG A 506 -9.15 -24.93 -14.12
N GLY A 507 -9.15 -23.64 -14.44
CA GLY A 507 -9.85 -23.08 -15.60
C GLY A 507 -11.33 -22.70 -15.33
N ASN A 508 -11.81 -22.74 -14.09
CA ASN A 508 -13.16 -22.30 -13.76
C ASN A 508 -13.23 -20.77 -13.76
N THR A 509 -14.25 -20.21 -14.43
CA THR A 509 -14.53 -18.77 -14.40
C THR A 509 -15.26 -18.40 -13.10
N LEU A 510 -14.55 -17.82 -12.13
CA LEU A 510 -15.11 -17.40 -10.84
C LEU A 510 -15.85 -16.04 -10.91
N MET A 511 -15.52 -15.20 -11.89
CA MET A 511 -16.21 -13.94 -12.17
C MET A 511 -16.44 -13.81 -13.67
N ASN A 512 -17.63 -13.36 -14.06
CA ASN A 512 -17.98 -13.03 -15.45
C ASN A 512 -19.06 -11.93 -15.45
N GLU A 513 -18.72 -10.75 -14.92
CA GLU A 513 -19.70 -9.74 -14.49
C GLU A 513 -19.51 -8.39 -15.18
N ARG A 514 -20.49 -7.50 -15.01
CA ARG A 514 -20.44 -6.09 -15.41
C ARG A 514 -20.32 -5.23 -14.15
N VAL A 515 -19.15 -4.64 -13.94
CA VAL A 515 -18.79 -3.79 -12.81
C VAL A 515 -19.06 -2.32 -13.17
N ARG A 516 -19.62 -1.55 -12.24
CA ARG A 516 -20.00 -0.14 -12.41
C ARG A 516 -19.37 0.73 -11.32
N GLN A 517 -19.45 2.05 -11.50
CA GLN A 517 -18.95 3.03 -10.52
C GLN A 517 -19.44 2.73 -9.08
N GLY A 518 -18.51 2.73 -8.13
CA GLY A 518 -18.76 2.45 -6.71
C GLY A 518 -18.73 0.96 -6.34
N ASP A 519 -18.68 0.04 -7.31
CA ASP A 519 -18.45 -1.38 -7.05
C ASP A 519 -16.96 -1.67 -6.80
N MET A 520 -16.69 -2.71 -6.03
CA MET A 520 -15.34 -3.18 -5.70
C MET A 520 -15.26 -4.71 -5.78
N PHE A 521 -14.13 -5.26 -6.22
CA PHE A 521 -13.89 -6.71 -6.26
C PHE A 521 -12.40 -7.06 -6.15
N VAL A 522 -12.09 -8.30 -5.77
CA VAL A 522 -10.72 -8.82 -5.63
C VAL A 522 -10.28 -9.60 -6.87
N ILE A 523 -8.98 -9.54 -7.19
CA ILE A 523 -8.28 -10.48 -8.07
C ILE A 523 -7.13 -11.08 -7.23
N PRO A 524 -7.18 -12.36 -6.84
CA PRO A 524 -6.11 -12.97 -6.05
C PRO A 524 -4.82 -13.20 -6.84
N GLN A 525 -3.72 -13.47 -6.13
CA GLN A 525 -2.43 -13.82 -6.73
C GLN A 525 -2.53 -15.07 -7.63
N PHE A 526 -1.84 -15.08 -8.77
CA PHE A 526 -1.90 -16.11 -9.82
C PHE A 526 -3.23 -16.34 -10.54
N PHE A 527 -4.36 -15.82 -10.06
CA PHE A 527 -5.63 -15.89 -10.80
C PHE A 527 -5.53 -15.08 -12.10
N ALA A 528 -6.04 -15.65 -13.20
CA ALA A 528 -6.00 -15.02 -14.51
C ALA A 528 -7.18 -14.06 -14.67
N ALA A 529 -6.90 -12.79 -14.98
CA ALA A 529 -7.89 -11.74 -15.13
C ALA A 529 -7.85 -11.10 -16.53
N MET A 530 -9.01 -10.91 -17.13
CA MET A 530 -9.23 -10.17 -18.38
C MET A 530 -10.32 -9.13 -18.18
N LEU A 531 -10.02 -7.87 -18.50
CA LEU A 531 -10.90 -6.73 -18.22
C LEU A 531 -11.15 -5.95 -19.52
N LYS A 532 -12.42 -5.77 -19.93
CA LYS A 532 -12.81 -4.97 -21.10
C LYS A 532 -13.68 -3.79 -20.70
N ALA A 533 -13.35 -2.59 -21.14
CA ALA A 533 -14.19 -1.40 -20.94
C ALA A 533 -15.44 -1.42 -21.82
N GLY A 534 -16.53 -0.82 -21.31
CA GLY A 534 -17.75 -0.57 -22.08
C GLY A 534 -17.61 0.59 -23.07
N ASN A 535 -18.74 1.02 -23.65
CA ASN A 535 -18.79 2.07 -24.67
C ASN A 535 -18.35 3.45 -24.16
N ASN A 536 -18.39 3.70 -22.85
CA ASN A 536 -18.01 4.97 -22.24
C ASN A 536 -16.57 4.96 -21.67
N GLY A 537 -15.79 3.91 -21.96
CA GLY A 537 -14.52 3.66 -21.29
C GLY A 537 -14.70 3.15 -19.86
N PHE A 538 -13.60 3.03 -19.13
CA PHE A 538 -13.60 2.62 -17.72
C PHE A 538 -12.41 3.21 -16.96
N GLU A 539 -12.63 3.56 -15.70
CA GLU A 539 -11.60 4.09 -14.80
C GLU A 539 -11.65 3.39 -13.44
N TRP A 540 -10.49 3.04 -12.91
CA TRP A 540 -10.34 2.40 -11.60
C TRP A 540 -9.12 2.91 -10.85
N VAL A 541 -9.15 2.69 -9.53
CA VAL A 541 -7.96 2.53 -8.69
C VAL A 541 -7.93 1.09 -8.19
N SER A 542 -6.74 0.55 -7.98
CA SER A 542 -6.56 -0.76 -7.34
C SER A 542 -5.41 -0.71 -6.34
N PHE A 543 -5.57 -1.43 -5.23
CA PHE A 543 -4.60 -1.56 -4.15
C PHE A 543 -4.09 -3.00 -4.10
N LYS A 544 -2.83 -3.18 -3.72
CA LYS A 544 -2.07 -4.42 -3.94
C LYS A 544 -1.20 -4.78 -2.73
N SER A 545 -1.15 -6.06 -2.38
CA SER A 545 -0.38 -6.62 -1.24
C SER A 545 1.10 -6.88 -1.61
N SER A 546 1.73 -5.94 -2.31
CA SER A 546 3.19 -5.92 -2.51
C SER A 546 3.66 -4.53 -2.91
N GLY A 547 4.80 -4.08 -2.37
CA GLY A 547 5.48 -2.84 -2.72
C GLY A 547 6.08 -2.84 -4.13
N GLN A 548 6.25 -4.02 -4.75
CA GLN A 548 6.72 -4.17 -6.13
C GLN A 548 5.83 -5.16 -6.92
N PRO A 549 4.70 -4.68 -7.48
CA PRO A 549 3.71 -5.53 -8.11
C PRO A 549 4.16 -6.00 -9.50
N MET A 550 4.23 -7.32 -9.71
CA MET A 550 4.66 -7.94 -10.96
C MET A 550 3.49 -8.67 -11.62
N LYS A 551 3.31 -8.43 -12.93
CA LYS A 551 2.23 -9.00 -13.75
C LYS A 551 2.80 -9.77 -14.94
N SER A 552 2.16 -10.88 -15.28
CA SER A 552 2.52 -11.71 -16.45
C SER A 552 1.39 -11.64 -17.50
N PRO A 553 1.58 -10.90 -18.61
CA PRO A 553 0.58 -10.79 -19.67
C PRO A 553 0.57 -12.01 -20.59
N MET A 554 -0.61 -12.41 -21.04
CA MET A 554 -0.85 -13.48 -22.01
C MET A 554 -0.86 -12.97 -23.45
N VAL A 555 -1.21 -11.70 -23.68
CA VAL A 555 -1.35 -11.14 -25.03
C VAL A 555 -0.51 -9.86 -25.16
N GLY A 556 0.19 -9.72 -26.30
CA GLY A 556 0.96 -8.53 -26.66
C GLY A 556 2.48 -8.75 -26.72
N SER A 557 3.20 -7.67 -27.00
CA SER A 557 4.65 -7.60 -27.25
C SER A 557 5.54 -7.99 -26.06
N THR A 558 4.96 -8.15 -24.87
CA THR A 558 5.61 -8.54 -23.60
C THR A 558 5.14 -9.90 -23.06
N SER A 559 4.33 -10.62 -23.82
CA SER A 559 3.57 -11.78 -23.32
C SER A 559 4.34 -13.09 -23.20
N VAL A 560 3.86 -13.99 -22.32
CA VAL A 560 4.34 -15.37 -22.24
C VAL A 560 4.16 -16.14 -23.56
N MET A 561 3.10 -15.84 -24.31
CA MET A 561 2.87 -16.41 -25.64
C MET A 561 3.98 -15.98 -26.60
N ARG A 562 4.38 -14.70 -26.58
CA ARG A 562 5.52 -14.20 -27.35
C ARG A 562 6.85 -14.85 -26.94
N ALA A 563 7.03 -15.12 -25.64
CA ALA A 563 8.25 -15.75 -25.12
C ALA A 563 8.39 -17.23 -25.53
N MET A 564 7.29 -17.99 -25.64
CA MET A 564 7.34 -19.41 -25.99
C MET A 564 7.82 -19.65 -27.43
N PRO A 565 8.64 -20.68 -27.71
CA PRO A 565 8.99 -21.07 -29.08
C PRO A 565 7.76 -21.43 -29.92
N VAL A 566 7.78 -21.14 -31.22
CA VAL A 566 6.65 -21.39 -32.13
C VAL A 566 6.24 -22.87 -32.10
N ASP A 567 7.21 -23.78 -32.11
CA ASP A 567 6.94 -25.22 -32.09
C ASP A 567 6.30 -25.71 -30.78
N VAL A 568 6.58 -25.05 -29.64
CA VAL A 568 5.90 -25.38 -28.37
C VAL A 568 4.41 -25.06 -28.50
N MET A 569 4.06 -23.90 -29.06
CA MET A 569 2.67 -23.51 -29.29
C MET A 569 1.99 -24.38 -30.35
N SER A 570 2.67 -24.66 -31.47
CA SER A 570 2.13 -25.50 -32.54
C SER A 570 1.80 -26.92 -32.06
N ASN A 571 2.69 -27.54 -31.27
CA ASN A 571 2.42 -28.88 -30.71
C ASN A 571 1.39 -28.84 -29.57
N ALA A 572 1.46 -27.86 -28.66
CA ALA A 572 0.56 -27.79 -27.50
C ALA A 572 -0.89 -27.49 -27.87
N PHE A 573 -1.13 -26.65 -28.90
CA PHE A 573 -2.47 -26.29 -29.36
C PHE A 573 -2.91 -27.03 -30.63
N GLN A 574 -2.05 -27.88 -31.20
CA GLN A 574 -2.27 -28.60 -32.47
C GLN A 574 -2.58 -27.66 -33.66
N ILE A 575 -1.89 -26.52 -33.72
CA ILE A 575 -2.04 -25.47 -34.73
C ILE A 575 -0.81 -25.38 -35.64
N SER A 576 -0.96 -24.82 -36.85
CA SER A 576 0.17 -24.57 -37.74
C SER A 576 1.18 -23.57 -37.14
N ARG A 577 2.43 -23.60 -37.61
CA ARG A 577 3.44 -22.59 -37.26
C ARG A 577 2.97 -21.16 -37.53
N ARG A 578 2.22 -20.95 -38.63
CA ARG A 578 1.68 -19.64 -39.01
C ARG A 578 0.65 -19.12 -38.02
N GLU A 579 -0.24 -19.99 -37.53
CA GLU A 579 -1.24 -19.61 -36.50
C GLU A 579 -0.56 -19.35 -35.15
N ALA A 580 0.45 -20.13 -34.79
CA ALA A 580 1.28 -19.87 -33.62
C ALA A 580 2.02 -18.52 -33.74
N GLU A 581 2.64 -18.20 -34.88
CA GLU A 581 3.28 -16.90 -35.16
C GLU A 581 2.27 -15.74 -35.08
N GLN A 582 1.05 -15.93 -35.58
CA GLN A 582 -0.04 -14.96 -35.49
C GLN A 582 -0.48 -14.72 -34.04
N LEU A 583 -0.65 -15.77 -33.22
CA LEU A 583 -0.94 -15.62 -31.79
C LEU A 583 0.15 -14.81 -31.04
N LYS A 584 1.40 -14.89 -31.49
CA LYS A 584 2.54 -14.16 -30.90
C LYS A 584 2.67 -12.70 -31.33
N THR A 585 2.09 -12.32 -32.47
CA THR A 585 2.40 -11.03 -33.14
C THR A 585 1.19 -10.20 -33.58
N ASN A 586 -0.02 -10.76 -33.68
CA ASN A 586 -1.24 -10.05 -34.14
C ASN A 586 -1.66 -8.83 -33.30
N ARG A 587 -1.01 -8.58 -32.15
CA ARG A 587 -1.24 -7.40 -31.29
C ARG A 587 -0.04 -6.46 -31.20
N ASP A 588 1.03 -6.69 -31.95
CA ASP A 588 2.21 -5.82 -31.88
C ASP A 588 1.92 -4.37 -32.33
N PRO A 589 2.59 -3.36 -31.74
CA PRO A 589 3.52 -3.45 -30.61
C PRO A 589 2.83 -3.40 -29.23
N GLN A 590 1.50 -3.55 -29.16
CA GLN A 590 0.71 -3.37 -27.94
C GLN A 590 1.10 -4.36 -26.84
N SER A 591 1.07 -3.90 -25.59
CA SER A 591 1.53 -4.64 -24.40
C SER A 591 0.35 -4.83 -23.45
N MET A 592 0.44 -4.35 -22.20
CA MET A 592 -0.57 -4.50 -21.15
C MET A 592 -1.95 -3.89 -21.49
N LEU A 593 -1.98 -2.92 -22.41
CA LEU A 593 -3.19 -2.21 -22.84
C LEU A 593 -3.44 -2.47 -24.33
N LEU A 594 -4.63 -2.97 -24.65
CA LEU A 594 -5.01 -3.39 -26.01
C LEU A 594 -6.10 -2.48 -26.56
N SER A 595 -5.89 -1.94 -27.76
CA SER A 595 -6.91 -1.15 -28.47
C SER A 595 -8.13 -2.01 -28.84
N PRO A 596 -9.32 -1.41 -29.02
CA PRO A 596 -10.43 -2.05 -29.69
C PRO A 596 -10.00 -2.57 -31.07
N THR A 597 -10.28 -3.83 -31.36
CA THR A 597 -10.28 -4.33 -32.73
C THR A 597 -11.47 -3.70 -33.47
N ARG A 598 -11.23 -3.17 -34.68
CA ARG A 598 -12.34 -2.83 -35.58
C ARG A 598 -13.06 -4.12 -35.97
N THR A 599 -14.21 -4.36 -35.35
CA THR A 599 -15.23 -5.24 -35.94
C THR A 599 -15.77 -4.56 -37.19
N SER A 600 -15.28 -4.97 -38.35
CA SER A 600 -16.07 -4.88 -39.58
C SER A 600 -17.24 -5.84 -39.41
N PHE A 601 -18.39 -5.28 -39.03
CA PHE A 601 -19.69 -5.89 -39.25
C PHE A 601 -20.07 -5.76 -40.73
#